data_AF-A0A532VGK7-F1
#
_entry.id   AF-A0A532VGK7-F1
#
_cell.length_a   1.000
_cell.length_b   1.000
_cell.length_c   1.000
_cell.angle_alpha   90.00
_cell.angle_beta   90.00
_cell.angle_gamma   90.00
#
_symmetry.space_group_name_H-M   'P 1'
#
loop_
_entity.id
_entity.type
_entity.pdbx_description
1 polymer ?
#
loop_
_entity_poly.entity_id
_entity_poly.type
_entity_poly.pdbx_seq_one_letter_code
_entity_poly.pdbx_strand_id
1 'polypeptide(L)'
;MILKPVKNLLAEKEIAAWEKDKREKGTIFLNEKQRKILKHLQTNLRITTKEYQNMFDISERTARGHLNELVKLDLIKPVGPSKGRYYVLV
;
A
#
# COMPACT_ATOMS: atom_id res chain seq x y z
N MET A 1 -46.35 -9.54 -7.17
CA MET A 1 -45.31 -9.41 -6.12
C MET A 1 -43.99 -9.93 -6.67
N ILE A 2 -43.20 -9.10 -7.37
CA ILE A 2 -41.80 -9.44 -7.73
C ILE A 2 -40.98 -8.14 -7.70
N LEU A 3 -40.21 -7.94 -6.64
CA LEU A 3 -39.11 -6.98 -6.60
C LEU A 3 -37.91 -7.66 -5.92
N LYS A 4 -37.17 -8.48 -6.67
CA LYS A 4 -35.89 -9.06 -6.24
C LYS A 4 -34.73 -9.10 -7.25
N PRO A 5 -34.72 -8.49 -8.46
CA PRO A 5 -33.51 -8.56 -9.31
C PRO A 5 -32.52 -7.39 -9.13
N VAL A 6 -32.94 -6.20 -8.68
CA VAL A 6 -32.09 -4.99 -8.82
C VAL A 6 -30.94 -4.91 -7.81
N LYS A 7 -31.12 -5.43 -6.58
CA LYS A 7 -30.07 -5.37 -5.53
C LYS A 7 -28.85 -6.24 -5.84
N ASN A 8 -28.99 -7.33 -6.60
CA ASN A 8 -27.88 -8.22 -6.93
C ASN A 8 -26.96 -7.63 -8.01
N LEU A 9 -27.54 -6.88 -8.96
CA LEU A 9 -26.80 -6.31 -10.09
C LEU A 9 -25.81 -5.20 -9.69
N LEU A 10 -26.13 -4.44 -8.64
CA LEU A 10 -25.24 -3.40 -8.09
C LEU A 10 -24.07 -4.04 -7.33
N ALA A 11 -24.34 -5.06 -6.51
CA ALA A 11 -23.30 -5.80 -5.79
C ALA A 11 -22.36 -6.54 -6.75
N GLU A 12 -22.87 -7.14 -7.82
CA GLU A 12 -22.08 -7.79 -8.85
C GLU A 12 -21.16 -6.80 -9.59
N LYS A 13 -21.64 -5.58 -9.89
CA LYS A 13 -20.81 -4.52 -10.48
C LYS A 13 -19.73 -4.01 -9.54
N GLU A 14 -20.03 -3.86 -8.25
CA GLU A 14 -19.06 -3.45 -7.23
C GLU A 14 -17.97 -4.50 -7.02
N ILE A 15 -18.35 -5.79 -6.95
CA ILE A 15 -17.40 -6.91 -6.85
C ILE A 15 -16.55 -7.01 -8.12
N ALA A 16 -17.14 -6.88 -9.30
CA ALA A 16 -16.42 -6.90 -10.57
C ALA A 16 -15.45 -5.71 -10.70
N ALA A 17 -15.80 -4.52 -10.19
CA ALA A 17 -14.90 -3.37 -10.14
C ALA A 17 -13.74 -3.59 -9.17
N TRP A 18 -14.01 -4.17 -7.98
CA TRP A 18 -12.98 -4.55 -7.00
C TRP A 18 -12.01 -5.62 -7.53
N GLU A 19 -12.52 -6.64 -8.23
CA GLU A 19 -11.67 -7.67 -8.82
C GLU A 19 -10.89 -7.18 -10.04
N LYS A 20 -11.46 -6.28 -10.83
CA LYS A 20 -10.78 -5.65 -11.96
C LYS A 20 -9.62 -4.77 -11.49
N ASP A 21 -9.80 -4.02 -10.41
CA ASP A 21 -8.73 -3.25 -9.76
C ASP A 21 -7.57 -4.14 -9.27
N LYS A 22 -7.88 -5.30 -8.70
CA LYS A 22 -6.87 -6.31 -8.32
C LYS A 22 -6.11 -6.91 -9.52
N ARG A 23 -6.78 -7.11 -10.66
CA ARG A 23 -6.19 -7.74 -11.86
C ARG A 23 -5.42 -6.76 -12.76
N GLU A 24 -5.74 -5.47 -12.72
CA GLU A 24 -5.02 -4.42 -13.46
C GLU A 24 -3.69 -4.00 -12.80
N LYS A 25 -3.46 -4.38 -11.54
CA LYS A 25 -2.12 -4.38 -10.93
C LYS A 25 -1.26 -5.50 -11.55
N GLY A 26 -0.97 -5.38 -12.85
CA GLY A 26 -0.02 -6.24 -13.57
C GLY A 26 1.28 -6.37 -12.81
N THR A 27 1.97 -7.51 -12.96
CA THR A 27 3.19 -7.87 -12.23
C THR A 27 4.10 -6.67 -11.94
N ILE A 28 3.99 -6.11 -10.73
CA ILE A 28 4.78 -4.95 -10.34
C ILE A 28 6.20 -5.45 -10.10
N PHE A 29 7.15 -5.05 -10.95
CA PHE A 29 8.55 -5.37 -10.73
C PHE A 29 9.13 -4.45 -9.64
N LEU A 30 9.17 -4.97 -8.42
CA LEU A 30 9.71 -4.25 -7.27
C LEU A 30 11.24 -4.31 -7.24
N ASN A 31 11.86 -3.16 -7.03
CA ASN A 31 13.31 -3.10 -6.84
C ASN A 31 13.74 -3.76 -5.52
N GLU A 32 15.03 -3.98 -5.33
CA GLU A 32 15.57 -4.66 -4.13
C GLU A 32 15.17 -3.95 -2.82
N LYS A 33 15.25 -2.61 -2.78
CA LYS A 33 14.92 -1.83 -1.59
C LYS A 33 13.44 -1.95 -1.24
N GLN A 34 12.57 -1.88 -2.25
CA GLN A 34 11.12 -2.07 -2.11
C GLN A 34 10.77 -3.48 -1.60
N ARG A 35 11.38 -4.53 -2.17
CA ARG A 35 11.20 -5.90 -1.67
C ARG A 35 11.66 -6.06 -0.23
N LYS A 36 12.84 -5.51 0.11
CA LYS A 36 13.40 -5.59 1.46
C LYS A 36 12.50 -4.93 2.49
N ILE A 37 11.95 -3.74 2.19
CA ILE A 37 11.06 -3.07 3.14
C ILE A 37 9.71 -3.78 3.30
N LEU A 38 9.13 -4.31 2.23
CA LEU A 38 7.88 -5.08 2.36
C LEU A 38 8.09 -6.34 3.21
N LYS A 39 9.21 -7.05 3.01
CA LYS A 39 9.59 -8.19 3.86
C LYS A 39 9.80 -7.77 5.31
N HIS A 40 10.42 -6.62 5.56
CA HIS A 40 10.55 -6.08 6.92
C HIS A 40 9.20 -5.75 7.55
N LEU A 41 8.26 -5.18 6.78
CA LEU A 41 6.93 -4.86 7.28
C LEU A 41 6.02 -6.08 7.51
N GLN A 42 6.31 -7.21 6.85
CA GLN A 42 5.65 -8.48 7.15
C GLN A 42 6.02 -9.02 8.53
N THR A 43 7.21 -8.69 9.05
CA THR A 43 7.67 -9.10 10.38
C THR A 43 7.52 -8.01 11.43
N ASN A 44 7.62 -6.73 11.02
CA ASN A 44 7.50 -5.56 11.87
C ASN A 44 6.26 -4.77 11.48
N LEU A 45 5.31 -4.60 12.40
CA LEU A 45 3.99 -4.03 12.09
C LEU A 45 4.01 -2.59 11.55
N ARG A 46 5.13 -1.87 11.65
CA ARG A 46 5.28 -0.49 11.17
C ARG A 46 6.73 -0.13 10.86
N ILE A 47 6.90 0.93 10.09
CA ILE A 47 8.18 1.64 9.95
C ILE A 47 7.99 3.16 9.91
N THR A 48 8.88 3.90 10.55
CA THR A 48 8.97 5.36 10.45
C THR A 48 9.95 5.78 9.35
N THR A 49 9.88 7.04 8.91
CA THR A 49 10.88 7.57 7.98
C THR A 49 12.29 7.51 8.56
N LYS A 50 12.47 7.62 9.89
CA LYS A 50 13.79 7.54 10.53
C LYS A 50 14.35 6.13 10.53
N GLU A 51 13.52 5.13 10.82
CA GLU A 51 13.94 3.72 10.73
C GLU A 51 14.29 3.33 9.29
N TYR A 52 13.52 3.81 8.31
CA TYR A 52 13.84 3.58 6.89
C TYR A 52 15.17 4.23 6.48
N GLN A 53 15.44 5.47 6.90
CA GLN A 53 16.75 6.12 6.68
C GLN A 53 17.89 5.27 7.22
N ASN A 54 17.78 4.82 8.47
CA ASN A 54 18.81 4.02 9.12
C ASN A 54 18.99 2.65 8.44
N MET A 55 17.90 2.03 7.95
CA MET A 55 17.95 0.73 7.27
C MET A 55 18.71 0.75 5.95
N PHE A 56 18.69 1.88 5.24
CA PHE A 56 19.27 2.02 3.90
C PHE A 56 20.43 3.03 3.83
N ASP A 57 20.78 3.65 4.94
CA ASP A 57 21.78 4.71 5.06
C ASP A 57 21.59 5.84 4.02
N ILE A 58 20.43 6.48 4.07
CA ILE A 58 20.03 7.54 3.12
C ILE A 58 19.48 8.76 3.82
N SER A 59 19.45 9.88 3.09
CA SER A 59 18.82 11.13 3.57
C SER A 59 17.32 10.96 3.82
N GLU A 60 16.78 11.79 4.73
CA GLU A 60 15.35 11.84 5.00
C GLU A 60 14.52 12.15 3.75
N ARG A 61 15.02 13.04 2.89
CA ARG A 61 14.36 13.39 1.63
C ARG A 61 14.23 12.18 0.71
N THR A 62 15.31 11.40 0.56
CA THR A 62 15.33 10.18 -0.25
C THR A 62 14.39 9.12 0.35
N ALA A 63 14.42 8.94 1.67
CA ALA A 63 13.54 8.01 2.37
C ALA A 63 12.05 8.34 2.18
N ARG A 64 11.67 9.63 2.29
CA ARG A 64 10.31 10.09 2.00
C ARG A 64 9.91 9.82 0.56
N GLY A 65 10.83 10.02 -0.39
CA GLY A 65 10.62 9.69 -1.80
C GLY A 65 10.24 8.22 -2.01
N HIS A 66 11.08 7.31 -1.52
CA HIS A 66 10.85 5.87 -1.63
C HIS A 66 9.55 5.42 -0.94
N LEU A 67 9.29 5.92 0.28
CA LEU A 67 8.06 5.59 1.00
C LEU A 67 6.82 6.11 0.26
N ASN A 68 6.88 7.30 -0.34
CA ASN A 68 5.79 7.84 -1.14
C ASN A 68 5.55 7.05 -2.43
N GLU A 69 6.58 6.49 -3.07
CA GLU A 69 6.40 5.57 -4.20
C GLU A 69 5.62 4.33 -3.78
N LEU A 70 5.95 3.72 -2.64
CA LEU A 70 5.24 2.56 -2.11
C LEU A 70 3.78 2.89 -1.73
N VAL A 71 3.53 4.11 -1.24
CA VAL A 71 2.16 4.60 -0.99
C VAL A 71 1.40 4.78 -2.30
N LYS A 72 2.02 5.33 -3.34
CA LYS A 72 1.39 5.49 -4.67
C LYS A 72 1.06 4.16 -5.33
N LEU A 73 1.88 3.13 -5.06
CA LEU A 73 1.63 1.76 -5.49
C LEU A 73 0.61 1.03 -4.61
N ASP A 74 0.09 1.69 -3.57
CA ASP A 74 -0.90 1.13 -2.63
C ASP A 74 -0.38 -0.16 -1.95
N LEU A 75 0.92 -0.18 -1.66
CA LEU A 75 1.59 -1.29 -0.97
C LEU A 75 1.73 -1.02 0.53
N ILE A 76 1.83 0.26 0.91
CA ILE A 76 1.87 0.73 2.29
C ILE A 76 0.99 1.96 2.45
N LYS A 77 0.53 2.24 3.67
CA LYS A 77 -0.23 3.45 4.00
C LYS A 77 0.40 4.22 5.16
N PRO A 78 0.38 5.57 5.11
CA PRO A 78 0.83 6.39 6.22
C PRO A 78 -0.21 6.38 7.35
N VAL A 79 0.26 6.36 8.59
CA VAL A 79 -0.57 6.40 9.80
C VAL A 79 0.00 7.45 10.76
N GLY A 80 -0.89 8.25 11.33
CA GLY A 80 -0.57 9.30 12.30
C GLY A 80 -0.31 10.68 11.71
N PRO A 81 -0.11 11.69 12.57
CA PRO A 81 0.11 13.08 12.17
C PRO A 81 1.47 13.26 11.48
N SER A 82 1.69 14.42 10.88
CA SER A 82 2.91 14.71 10.10
C SER A 82 4.20 14.47 10.90
N LYS A 83 4.23 14.88 12.18
CA LYS A 83 5.30 14.52 13.12
C LYS A 83 5.00 13.15 13.73
N GLY A 84 5.92 12.21 13.61
CA GLY A 84 5.74 10.84 14.14
C GLY A 84 4.96 9.91 13.21
N ARG A 85 4.70 10.31 11.96
CA ARG A 85 4.12 9.44 10.93
C ARG A 85 4.92 8.14 10.81
N TYR A 86 4.20 7.03 10.82
CA TYR A 86 4.72 5.72 10.45
C TYR A 86 3.93 5.15 9.28
N TYR A 87 4.42 4.06 8.72
CA TYR A 87 3.86 3.40 7.56
C TYR A 87 3.64 1.93 7.90
N VAL A 88 2.53 1.38 7.41
CA VAL A 88 2.14 -0.02 7.61
C VAL A 88 1.77 -0.64 6.26
N LEU A 89 1.86 -1.96 6.15
CA LEU A 89 1.31 -2.67 4.98
C LEU A 89 -0.20 -2.38 4.85
N VAL A 90 -0.65 -2.24 3.60
CA VAL A 90 -2.08 -2.08 3.28
C VAL A 90 -2.85 -3.35 3.59
#